data_AF-M5BZ05-F1
#
_entry.id   AF-M5BZ05-F1
#
_cell.length_a   1.000
_cell.length_b   1.000
_cell.length_c   1.000
_cell.angle_alpha   90.00
_cell.angle_beta   90.00
_cell.angle_gamma   90.00
#
_symmetry.space_group_name_H-M   'P 1'
#
loop_
_entity.id
_entity.type
_entity.pdbx_description
1 polymer ?
#
loop_
_entity_poly.entity_id
_entity_poly.type
_entity_poly.pdbx_seq_one_letter_code
_entity_poly.pdbx_strand_id
1 'polypeptide(L)'
;MTALAQGPNSTCNVSSMNKEDALALLLKAARKQDQELSSEETESAKAIVEDVGHFALAIVHAGAFIGQSQHMTFSSYRSMLRDKKRQALEAYSRLPPAVKVDKYGHTVYTTWMMCYEKLTPNAKELLWLIGYMHHSGITIDIFRRAAVGVGSYKPKLPTTVLEDSALARIRTFLSSFIDSSGSWDDYALTEVINEISLHSLLEYDHNLGSYRIHVLVQGWACTVVPHPSNLAVQCTRIMLSIAVPYDNDMVSVSFRQSVGLHVDKAHSEPAEKAV
;
A
#
# COMPACT_ATOMS: atom_id res chain seq x y z
N MET A 1 -37.07 -6.65 4.11
CA MET A 1 -36.22 -5.46 4.31
C MET A 1 -35.92 -5.36 5.79
N THR A 2 -34.73 -5.77 6.20
CA THR A 2 -34.30 -5.67 7.60
C THR A 2 -32.91 -5.07 7.58
N ALA A 3 -32.84 -3.79 7.93
CA ALA A 3 -31.59 -3.07 8.13
C ALA A 3 -30.86 -3.66 9.33
N LEU A 4 -29.72 -4.32 9.09
CA LEU A 4 -28.81 -4.76 10.13
C LEU A 4 -27.77 -3.65 10.34
N ALA A 5 -28.13 -2.63 11.13
CA ALA A 5 -27.11 -1.77 11.71
C ALA A 5 -26.32 -2.61 12.71
N GLN A 6 -25.14 -3.07 12.31
CA GLN A 6 -24.24 -3.78 13.20
C GLN A 6 -23.43 -2.76 14.03
N GLY A 7 -23.23 -3.06 15.32
CA GLY A 7 -22.58 -2.14 16.28
C GLY A 7 -21.08 -1.93 16.03
N PRO A 8 -20.43 -1.03 16.78
CA PRO A 8 -18.98 -0.84 16.71
C PRO A 8 -18.28 -2.18 17.02
N ASN A 9 -17.39 -2.64 16.15
CA ASN A 9 -16.65 -3.92 16.19
C ASN A 9 -17.33 -5.15 15.58
N SER A 10 -18.44 -5.00 14.87
CA SER A 10 -19.00 -6.10 14.09
C SER A 10 -18.21 -6.34 12.79
N THR A 11 -18.00 -7.59 12.42
CA THR A 11 -17.33 -7.95 11.16
C THR A 11 -18.35 -8.41 10.11
N CYS A 12 -18.35 -7.75 8.95
CA CYS A 12 -19.09 -8.20 7.78
C CYS A 12 -18.14 -9.00 6.88
N ASN A 13 -18.43 -10.29 6.67
CA ASN A 13 -17.68 -11.10 5.74
C ASN A 13 -18.21 -10.85 4.32
N VAL A 14 -17.40 -10.21 3.48
CA VAL A 14 -17.74 -9.97 2.07
C VAL A 14 -17.41 -11.24 1.28
N SER A 15 -18.43 -11.99 0.90
CA SER A 15 -18.26 -13.24 0.14
C SER A 15 -17.58 -13.01 -1.21
N SER A 16 -17.09 -14.11 -1.80
CA SER A 16 -16.64 -14.14 -3.20
C SER A 16 -17.70 -13.60 -4.16
N MET A 17 -17.24 -12.98 -5.25
CA MET A 17 -18.10 -12.55 -6.35
C MET A 17 -18.65 -13.76 -7.11
N ASN A 18 -19.77 -13.58 -7.82
CA ASN A 18 -20.19 -14.57 -8.81
C ASN A 18 -19.22 -14.55 -10.02
N LYS A 19 -19.29 -15.59 -10.86
CA LYS A 19 -18.30 -15.83 -11.91
C LYS A 19 -18.32 -14.73 -12.98
N GLU A 20 -19.52 -14.27 -13.33
CA GLU A 20 -19.77 -13.28 -14.36
C GLU A 20 -19.22 -11.91 -13.95
N ASP A 21 -19.56 -11.45 -12.74
CA ASP A 21 -19.07 -10.19 -12.18
C ASP A 21 -17.56 -10.24 -11.94
N ALA A 22 -17.04 -11.38 -11.48
CA ALA A 22 -15.62 -11.57 -11.25
C ALA A 22 -14.81 -11.48 -12.56
N LEU A 23 -15.29 -12.11 -13.63
CA LEU A 23 -14.69 -12.01 -14.96
C LEU A 23 -14.79 -10.57 -15.51
N ALA A 24 -15.97 -9.95 -15.40
CA ALA A 24 -16.17 -8.57 -15.84
C ALA A 24 -15.22 -7.60 -15.10
N LEU A 25 -15.06 -7.78 -13.79
CA LEU A 25 -14.11 -7.01 -12.99
C LEU A 25 -12.66 -7.22 -13.44
N LEU A 26 -12.25 -8.46 -13.72
CA LEU A 26 -10.91 -8.76 -14.21
C LEU A 26 -10.64 -8.05 -15.54
N LEU A 27 -11.56 -8.16 -16.50
CA LEU A 27 -11.43 -7.54 -17.82
C LEU A 27 -11.39 -6.01 -17.72
N LYS A 28 -12.21 -5.43 -16.83
CA LYS A 28 -12.23 -4.00 -16.56
C LYS A 28 -10.92 -3.52 -15.94
N ALA A 29 -10.43 -4.19 -14.89
CA ALA A 29 -9.18 -3.86 -14.23
C ALA A 29 -7.97 -4.03 -15.17
N ALA A 30 -8.02 -5.01 -16.07
CA ALA A 30 -7.03 -5.22 -17.12
C ALA A 30 -7.12 -4.22 -18.30
N ARG A 31 -8.14 -3.35 -18.33
CA ARG A 31 -8.44 -2.43 -19.45
C ARG A 31 -8.67 -3.17 -20.77
N LYS A 32 -9.29 -4.34 -20.71
CA LYS A 32 -9.58 -5.24 -21.85
C LYS A 32 -11.07 -5.56 -22.02
N GLN A 33 -11.96 -4.91 -21.27
CA GLN A 33 -13.40 -5.14 -21.31
C GLN A 33 -14.04 -4.92 -22.69
N ASP A 34 -13.47 -4.01 -23.49
CA ASP A 34 -13.97 -3.64 -24.82
C ASP A 34 -13.18 -4.35 -25.95
N GLN A 35 -12.28 -5.29 -25.62
CA GLN A 35 -11.46 -6.02 -26.58
C GLN A 35 -12.09 -7.37 -26.91
N GLU A 36 -12.13 -7.74 -28.19
CA GLU A 36 -12.41 -9.12 -28.60
C GLU A 36 -11.21 -10.01 -28.27
N LEU A 37 -11.39 -10.88 -27.27
CA LEU A 37 -10.37 -11.85 -26.88
C LEU A 37 -10.52 -13.13 -27.70
N SER A 38 -9.39 -13.79 -27.97
CA SER A 38 -9.42 -15.15 -28.51
C SER A 38 -10.10 -16.12 -27.52
N SER A 39 -10.55 -17.28 -28.01
CA SER A 39 -11.12 -18.32 -27.15
C SER A 39 -10.15 -18.76 -26.05
N GLU A 40 -8.84 -18.84 -26.36
CA GLU A 40 -7.80 -19.25 -25.42
C GLU A 40 -7.57 -18.19 -24.32
N GLU A 41 -7.56 -16.91 -24.69
CA GLU A 41 -7.41 -15.80 -23.74
C GLU A 41 -8.64 -15.66 -22.85
N THR A 42 -9.83 -15.87 -23.41
CA THR A 42 -11.09 -15.89 -22.64
C THR A 42 -11.08 -17.01 -21.60
N GLU A 43 -10.62 -18.21 -21.98
CA GLU A 43 -10.52 -19.33 -21.06
C GLU A 43 -9.44 -19.10 -19.99
N SER A 44 -8.31 -18.50 -20.38
CA SER A 44 -7.27 -18.10 -19.42
C SER A 44 -7.76 -17.05 -18.42
N ALA A 45 -8.56 -16.07 -18.85
CA ALA A 45 -9.17 -15.07 -17.98
C ALA A 45 -10.13 -15.70 -16.96
N LYS A 46 -11.02 -16.59 -17.40
CA LYS A 46 -11.91 -17.36 -16.50
C LYS A 46 -11.09 -18.18 -15.50
N ALA A 47 -10.03 -18.82 -15.96
CA ALA A 47 -9.22 -19.66 -15.11
C ALA A 47 -8.37 -18.85 -14.10
N ILE A 48 -7.97 -17.62 -14.41
CA ILE A 48 -7.37 -16.70 -13.42
C ILE A 48 -8.36 -16.40 -12.31
N VAL A 49 -9.60 -16.07 -12.65
CA VAL A 49 -10.66 -15.76 -11.67
C VAL A 49 -10.88 -16.93 -10.70
N GLU A 50 -10.90 -18.16 -11.22
CA GLU A 50 -10.96 -19.38 -10.42
C GLU A 50 -9.68 -19.57 -9.57
N ASP A 51 -8.49 -19.38 -10.17
CA ASP A 51 -7.19 -19.53 -9.50
C ASP A 51 -7.01 -18.52 -8.33
N VAL A 52 -7.67 -17.35 -8.39
CA VAL A 52 -7.65 -16.33 -7.32
C VAL A 52 -8.83 -16.40 -6.34
N GLY A 53 -9.77 -17.32 -6.55
CA GLY A 53 -10.88 -17.60 -5.63
C GLY A 53 -12.03 -16.59 -5.69
N HIS A 54 -12.22 -15.90 -6.82
CA HIS A 54 -13.31 -14.93 -7.03
C HIS A 54 -13.33 -13.75 -6.04
N PHE A 55 -12.21 -13.45 -5.39
CA PHE A 55 -12.10 -12.32 -4.47
C PHE A 55 -11.86 -11.03 -5.23
N ALA A 56 -12.77 -10.05 -5.09
CA ALA A 56 -12.66 -8.74 -5.73
C ALA A 56 -11.26 -8.12 -5.57
N LEU A 57 -10.69 -8.20 -4.36
CA LEU A 57 -9.37 -7.67 -4.06
C LEU A 57 -8.25 -8.36 -4.86
N ALA A 58 -8.22 -9.69 -4.94
CA ALA A 58 -7.22 -10.39 -5.76
C ALA A 58 -7.40 -10.10 -7.26
N ILE A 59 -8.66 -10.01 -7.70
CA ILE A 59 -9.01 -9.76 -9.10
C ILE A 59 -8.54 -8.37 -9.54
N VAL A 60 -8.74 -7.32 -8.73
CA VAL A 60 -8.28 -5.97 -9.10
C VAL A 60 -6.75 -5.91 -9.22
N HIS A 61 -6.00 -6.60 -8.36
CA HIS A 61 -4.54 -6.66 -8.48
C HIS A 61 -4.09 -7.48 -9.69
N ALA A 62 -4.74 -8.61 -9.97
CA ALA A 62 -4.46 -9.42 -11.16
C ALA A 62 -4.72 -8.63 -12.45
N GLY A 63 -5.89 -7.99 -12.53
CA GLY A 63 -6.27 -7.15 -13.66
C GLY A 63 -5.34 -5.96 -13.81
N ALA A 64 -5.05 -5.22 -12.73
CA ALA A 64 -4.12 -4.10 -12.74
C ALA A 64 -2.74 -4.52 -13.26
N PHE A 65 -2.20 -5.64 -12.77
CA PHE A 65 -0.93 -6.19 -13.24
C PHE A 65 -0.97 -6.49 -14.76
N ILE A 66 -2.03 -7.13 -15.25
CA ILE A 66 -2.19 -7.42 -16.69
C ILE A 66 -2.28 -6.12 -17.50
N GLY A 67 -3.05 -5.15 -17.02
CA GLY A 67 -3.30 -3.88 -17.70
C GLY A 67 -2.10 -2.93 -17.77
N GLN A 68 -1.00 -3.23 -17.08
CA GLN A 68 0.23 -2.41 -17.13
C GLN A 68 0.97 -2.50 -18.44
N SER A 69 0.79 -3.59 -19.18
CA SER A 69 1.50 -3.82 -20.42
C SER A 69 0.56 -4.32 -21.50
N GLN A 70 0.61 -3.69 -22.67
CA GLN A 70 -0.19 -4.13 -23.82
C GLN A 70 0.16 -5.55 -24.30
N HIS A 71 1.39 -6.02 -24.06
CA HIS A 71 1.83 -7.36 -24.44
C HIS A 71 1.55 -8.43 -23.37
N MET A 72 1.07 -8.05 -22.18
CA MET A 72 0.73 -9.01 -21.14
C MET A 72 -0.60 -9.69 -21.48
N THR A 73 -0.56 -11.00 -21.69
CA THR A 73 -1.74 -11.84 -21.96
C THR A 73 -2.25 -12.48 -20.67
N PHE A 74 -3.53 -12.88 -20.65
CA PHE A 74 -4.12 -13.64 -19.54
C PHE A 74 -3.40 -14.98 -19.36
N SER A 75 -3.10 -15.67 -20.47
CA SER A 75 -2.31 -16.91 -20.45
C SER A 75 -0.93 -16.74 -19.78
N SER A 76 -0.17 -15.71 -20.18
CA SER A 76 1.16 -15.42 -19.63
C SER A 76 1.08 -15.07 -18.15
N TYR A 77 0.15 -14.20 -17.76
CA TYR A 77 -0.06 -13.86 -16.36
C TYR A 77 -0.39 -15.08 -15.51
N ARG A 78 -1.29 -15.95 -16.00
CA ARG A 78 -1.69 -17.16 -15.29
C ARG A 78 -0.52 -18.11 -15.06
N SER A 79 0.39 -18.24 -16.02
CA SER A 79 1.62 -19.01 -15.83
C SER A 79 2.46 -18.43 -14.69
N MET A 80 2.71 -17.12 -14.69
CA MET A 80 3.47 -16.47 -13.62
C MET A 80 2.79 -16.59 -12.25
N LEU A 81 1.46 -16.49 -12.20
CA LEU A 81 0.67 -16.66 -10.99
C LEU A 81 0.88 -18.05 -10.39
N ARG A 82 0.90 -19.09 -11.24
CA ARG A 82 1.14 -20.48 -10.83
C ARG A 82 2.56 -20.68 -10.32
N ASP A 83 3.56 -20.13 -11.00
CA ASP A 83 4.96 -20.22 -10.60
C ASP A 83 5.20 -19.52 -9.25
N LYS A 84 4.56 -18.38 -9.04
CA LYS A 84 4.69 -17.58 -7.81
C LYS A 84 3.90 -18.12 -6.63
N LYS A 85 2.86 -18.91 -6.87
CA LYS A 85 1.96 -19.45 -5.82
C LYS A 85 2.70 -20.17 -4.70
N ARG A 86 3.71 -20.99 -5.02
CA ARG A 86 4.48 -21.73 -4.00
C ARG A 86 5.27 -20.77 -3.11
N GLN A 87 6.02 -19.84 -3.71
CA GLN A 87 6.81 -18.85 -2.98
C GLN A 87 5.92 -17.98 -2.09
N ALA A 88 4.78 -17.54 -2.62
CA ALA A 88 3.80 -16.74 -1.89
C ALA A 88 3.20 -17.53 -0.69
N LEU A 89 2.87 -18.80 -0.88
CA LEU A 89 2.33 -19.66 0.17
C LEU A 89 3.34 -19.91 1.30
N GLU A 90 4.62 -20.13 0.96
CA GLU A 90 5.69 -20.29 1.94
C GLU A 90 5.88 -19.01 2.77
N ALA A 91 5.91 -17.85 2.11
CA ALA A 91 6.01 -16.56 2.80
C ALA A 91 4.78 -16.30 3.69
N TYR A 92 3.57 -16.54 3.18
CA TYR A 92 2.32 -16.43 3.94
C TYR A 92 2.30 -17.34 5.17
N SER A 93 2.80 -18.57 5.04
CA SER A 93 2.83 -19.54 6.15
C SER A 93 3.69 -19.09 7.32
N ARG A 94 4.74 -18.29 7.06
CA ARG A 94 5.65 -17.72 8.06
C ARG A 94 5.08 -16.48 8.76
N LEU A 95 3.96 -15.94 8.31
CA LEU A 95 3.36 -14.74 8.91
C LEU A 95 2.78 -15.03 10.30
N PRO A 96 2.79 -14.03 11.20
CA PRO A 96 2.08 -14.10 12.46
C PRO A 96 0.57 -14.32 12.26
N PRO A 97 -0.12 -15.07 13.13
CA PRO A 97 -1.56 -15.29 13.05
C PRO A 97 -2.39 -13.99 12.95
N ALA A 98 -1.95 -12.92 13.62
CA ALA A 98 -2.63 -11.62 13.60
C ALA A 98 -2.73 -10.98 12.20
N VAL A 99 -1.89 -11.39 11.25
CA VAL A 99 -1.90 -10.88 9.86
C VAL A 99 -2.47 -11.90 8.88
N LYS A 100 -2.69 -13.15 9.33
CA LYS A 100 -3.28 -14.20 8.49
C LYS A 100 -4.77 -13.96 8.35
N VAL A 101 -5.26 -14.05 7.12
CA VAL A 101 -6.68 -13.94 6.79
C VAL A 101 -7.15 -15.29 6.28
N ASP A 102 -7.85 -16.04 7.12
CA ASP A 102 -8.10 -17.49 6.95
C ASP A 102 -8.64 -17.90 5.57
N LYS A 103 -9.55 -17.12 4.97
CA LYS A 103 -10.17 -17.45 3.67
C LYS A 103 -9.54 -16.76 2.45
N TYR A 104 -8.82 -15.66 2.65
CA TYR A 104 -8.28 -14.81 1.57
C TYR A 104 -6.79 -15.04 1.32
N GLY A 105 -6.10 -15.59 2.32
CA GLY A 105 -4.66 -15.39 2.51
C GLY A 105 -3.80 -15.70 1.31
N HIS A 106 -3.84 -16.93 0.78
CA HIS A 106 -2.80 -17.36 -0.15
C HIS A 106 -2.96 -16.79 -1.58
N THR A 107 -4.18 -16.68 -2.11
CA THR A 107 -4.40 -16.17 -3.48
C THR A 107 -4.19 -14.67 -3.55
N VAL A 108 -4.78 -13.93 -2.62
CA VAL A 108 -4.63 -12.47 -2.52
C VAL A 108 -3.15 -12.11 -2.30
N TYR A 109 -2.47 -12.81 -1.38
CA TYR A 109 -1.05 -12.59 -1.11
C TYR A 109 -0.16 -12.84 -2.31
N THR A 110 -0.48 -13.85 -3.15
CA THR A 110 0.26 -14.09 -4.39
C THR A 110 0.15 -12.89 -5.34
N THR A 111 -1.06 -12.34 -5.52
CA THR A 111 -1.27 -11.18 -6.40
C THR A 111 -0.56 -9.92 -5.88
N TRP A 112 -0.56 -9.69 -4.56
CA TRP A 112 0.19 -8.59 -3.96
C TRP A 112 1.69 -8.74 -4.15
N MET A 113 2.24 -9.93 -3.89
CA MET A 113 3.66 -10.21 -4.07
C MET A 113 4.11 -9.97 -5.52
N MET A 114 3.32 -10.41 -6.50
CA MET A 114 3.61 -10.16 -7.91
C MET A 114 3.63 -8.66 -8.25
N CYS A 115 2.65 -7.89 -7.76
CA CYS A 115 2.61 -6.44 -7.96
C CYS A 115 3.80 -5.75 -7.27
N TYR A 116 4.08 -6.13 -6.02
CA TYR A 116 5.19 -5.61 -5.24
C TYR A 116 6.54 -5.79 -5.90
N GLU A 117 6.78 -6.96 -6.49
CA GLU A 117 8.06 -7.25 -7.15
C GLU A 117 8.33 -6.32 -8.33
N LYS A 118 7.29 -5.75 -8.95
CA LYS A 118 7.40 -4.76 -10.03
C LYS A 118 7.71 -3.36 -9.55
N LEU A 119 7.50 -3.05 -8.27
CA LEU A 119 7.71 -1.72 -7.74
C LEU A 119 9.20 -1.34 -7.69
N THR A 120 9.50 -0.08 -8.02
CA THR A 120 10.79 0.57 -7.83
C THR A 120 11.16 0.64 -6.35
N PRO A 121 12.45 0.80 -6.00
CA PRO A 121 12.87 0.96 -4.61
C PRO A 121 12.13 2.09 -3.88
N ASN A 122 11.89 3.23 -4.53
CA ASN A 122 11.18 4.36 -3.93
C ASN A 122 9.69 4.06 -3.71
N ALA A 123 9.03 3.38 -4.65
CA ALA A 123 7.64 2.95 -4.47
C ALA A 123 7.49 1.93 -3.34
N LYS A 124 8.45 1.01 -3.19
CA LYS A 124 8.49 0.08 -2.06
C LYS A 124 8.68 0.82 -0.73
N GLU A 125 9.63 1.74 -0.66
CA GLU A 125 9.88 2.54 0.55
C GLU A 125 8.65 3.36 0.95
N LEU A 126 8.01 4.03 -0.01
CA LEU A 126 6.76 4.77 0.22
C LEU A 126 5.64 3.87 0.73
N LEU A 127 5.47 2.69 0.12
CA LEU A 127 4.46 1.71 0.54
C LEU A 127 4.70 1.23 1.98
N TRP A 128 5.96 1.03 2.39
CA TRP A 128 6.29 0.65 3.76
C TRP A 128 5.94 1.75 4.76
N LEU A 129 6.25 3.01 4.44
CA LEU A 129 5.89 4.16 5.29
C LEU A 129 4.37 4.26 5.48
N ILE A 130 3.62 4.16 4.38
CA ILE A 130 2.15 4.14 4.35
C ILE A 130 1.58 2.95 5.14
N GLY A 131 2.28 1.81 5.13
CA GLY A 131 1.94 0.63 5.92
C GLY A 131 1.69 0.93 7.41
N TYR A 132 2.47 1.86 7.96
CA TYR A 132 2.41 2.27 9.37
C TYR A 132 1.64 3.57 9.62
N MET A 133 1.00 4.14 8.58
CA MET A 133 0.10 5.29 8.70
C MET A 133 -1.35 4.81 8.86
N HIS A 134 -2.26 5.69 9.29
CA HIS A 134 -3.70 5.40 9.16
C HIS A 134 -4.07 5.07 7.70
N HIS A 135 -5.00 4.12 7.50
CA HIS A 135 -5.34 3.54 6.19
C HIS A 135 -6.03 4.51 5.20
N SER A 136 -6.37 5.71 5.66
CA SER A 136 -7.01 6.79 4.89
C SER A 136 -6.47 8.13 5.39
N GLY A 137 -6.67 9.21 4.63
CA GLY A 137 -6.18 10.54 4.96
C GLY A 137 -4.73 10.80 4.51
N ILE A 138 -4.13 9.90 3.73
CA ILE A 138 -2.74 10.00 3.31
C ILE A 138 -2.62 11.10 2.24
N THR A 139 -2.14 12.28 2.62
CA THR A 139 -1.99 13.42 1.70
C THR A 139 -0.54 13.58 1.23
N ILE A 140 -0.36 14.10 0.02
CA ILE A 140 0.97 14.50 -0.51
C ILE A 140 1.63 15.54 0.41
N ASP A 141 0.83 16.38 1.06
CA ASP A 141 1.31 17.44 1.95
C ASP A 141 2.13 16.90 3.14
N ILE A 142 1.83 15.70 3.62
CA ILE A 142 2.61 15.04 4.70
C ILE A 142 4.07 14.84 4.25
N PHE A 143 4.26 14.29 3.06
CA PHE A 143 5.57 13.99 2.51
C PHE A 143 6.32 15.27 2.09
N ARG A 144 5.60 16.23 1.49
CA ARG A 144 6.13 17.54 1.12
C ARG A 144 6.71 18.28 2.33
N ARG A 145 5.93 18.39 3.42
CA ARG A 145 6.38 19.04 4.66
C ARG A 145 7.54 18.31 5.29
N ALA A 146 7.51 16.97 5.30
CA ALA A 146 8.64 16.19 5.79
C ALA A 146 9.91 16.47 4.98
N ALA A 147 9.83 16.49 3.65
CA ALA A 147 10.98 16.70 2.78
C ALA A 147 11.57 18.11 2.91
N VAL A 148 10.72 19.15 2.98
CA VAL A 148 11.17 20.52 3.22
C VAL A 148 11.76 20.68 4.63
N GLY A 149 11.18 20.02 5.63
CA GLY A 149 11.61 20.11 7.02
C GLY A 149 12.90 19.34 7.33
N VAL A 150 13.18 18.23 6.64
CA VAL A 150 14.20 17.25 7.05
C VAL A 150 15.62 17.84 7.08
N GLY A 151 15.92 18.81 6.22
CA GLY A 151 17.22 19.49 6.16
C GLY A 151 17.51 20.36 7.39
N SER A 152 16.46 20.94 7.99
CA SER A 152 16.56 21.78 9.18
C SER A 152 16.23 21.04 10.48
N TYR A 153 15.72 19.80 10.38
CA TYR A 153 15.33 18.99 11.52
C TYR A 153 16.53 18.69 12.44
N LYS A 154 16.41 19.12 13.69
CA LYS A 154 17.35 18.83 14.77
C LYS A 154 16.57 18.27 15.96
N PRO A 155 16.85 17.04 16.41
CA PRO A 155 16.28 16.50 17.64
C PRO A 155 16.57 17.44 18.81
N LYS A 156 15.55 17.75 19.61
CA LYS A 156 15.69 18.56 20.85
C LYS A 156 16.20 17.74 22.03
N LEU A 157 16.01 16.42 21.97
CA LEU A 157 16.41 15.46 22.98
C LEU A 157 17.46 14.51 22.37
N PRO A 158 18.31 13.88 23.20
CA PRO A 158 19.19 12.81 22.75
C PRO A 158 18.38 11.71 22.06
N THR A 159 18.85 11.29 20.89
CA THR A 159 18.26 10.22 20.10
C THR A 159 18.88 8.88 20.45
N THR A 160 18.10 7.83 20.23
CA THR A 160 18.54 6.43 20.24
C THR A 160 19.19 6.05 18.91
N VAL A 161 19.98 4.97 18.89
CA VAL A 161 20.57 4.41 17.65
C VAL A 161 19.50 4.08 16.60
N LEU A 162 18.33 3.63 17.04
CA LEU A 162 17.21 3.33 16.16
C LEU A 162 16.64 4.60 15.52
N GLU A 163 16.49 5.68 16.29
CA GLU A 163 16.01 6.97 15.78
C GLU A 163 17.02 7.61 14.83
N ASP A 164 18.31 7.52 15.12
CA ASP A 164 19.36 8.02 14.22
C ASP A 164 19.35 7.26 12.88
N SER A 165 19.21 5.92 12.95
CA SER A 165 19.10 5.07 11.75
C SER A 165 17.84 5.39 10.94
N ALA A 166 16.71 5.60 11.62
CA ALA A 166 15.46 5.96 10.99
C ALA A 166 15.53 7.35 10.33
N LEU A 167 16.14 8.33 11.00
CA LEU A 167 16.33 9.69 10.47
C LEU A 167 17.25 9.68 9.24
N ALA A 168 18.35 8.93 9.28
CA ALA A 168 19.24 8.78 8.13
C ALA A 168 18.50 8.19 6.92
N ARG A 169 17.70 7.15 7.14
CA ARG A 169 16.88 6.52 6.09
C ARG A 169 15.84 7.47 5.50
N ILE A 170 15.09 8.17 6.36
CA ILE A 170 14.09 9.15 5.94
C ILE A 170 14.74 10.30 5.16
N ARG A 171 15.92 10.77 5.57
CA ARG A 171 16.70 11.76 4.81
C ARG A 171 17.04 11.26 3.42
N THR A 172 17.56 10.05 3.30
CA THR A 172 17.89 9.45 2.00
C THR A 172 16.64 9.31 1.13
N PHE A 173 15.55 8.78 1.66
CA PHE A 173 14.30 8.63 0.91
C PHE A 173 13.76 9.99 0.43
N LEU A 174 13.58 10.94 1.35
CA LEU A 174 13.00 12.26 1.03
C LEU A 174 13.88 13.09 0.09
N SER A 175 15.20 12.90 0.12
CA SER A 175 16.11 13.57 -0.82
C SER A 175 15.85 13.23 -2.29
N SER A 176 15.17 12.11 -2.58
CA SER A 176 14.77 11.72 -3.93
C SER A 176 13.66 12.60 -4.52
N PHE A 177 13.02 13.44 -3.70
CA PHE A 177 11.91 14.32 -4.09
C PHE A 177 12.29 15.80 -3.92
N ILE A 178 13.57 16.08 -3.81
CA ILE A 178 14.13 17.43 -3.80
C ILE A 178 14.92 17.59 -5.10
N ASP A 179 14.58 18.63 -5.87
CA ASP A 179 15.24 18.92 -7.14
C ASP A 179 16.64 19.52 -6.94
N SER A 180 17.34 19.79 -8.06
CA SER A 180 18.67 20.38 -8.05
C SER A 180 18.74 21.80 -7.47
N SER A 181 17.60 22.49 -7.36
CA SER A 181 17.49 23.81 -6.71
C SER A 181 17.29 23.73 -5.20
N GLY A 182 17.10 22.52 -4.66
CA GLY A 182 16.74 22.31 -3.25
C GLY A 182 15.25 22.48 -2.98
N SER A 183 14.43 22.53 -4.03
CA SER A 183 12.97 22.69 -3.94
C SER A 183 12.26 21.34 -4.05
N TRP A 184 11.05 21.27 -3.52
CA TRP A 184 10.20 20.08 -3.64
C TRP A 184 9.83 19.80 -5.10
N ASP A 185 10.05 18.57 -5.54
CA ASP A 185 9.62 18.07 -6.84
C ASP A 185 8.28 17.36 -6.71
N ASP A 186 7.19 18.10 -6.97
CA ASP A 186 5.83 17.57 -6.96
C ASP A 186 5.65 16.39 -7.92
N TYR A 187 6.34 16.40 -9.06
CA TYR A 187 6.22 15.35 -10.06
C TYR A 187 6.88 14.05 -9.59
N ALA A 188 8.07 14.14 -8.97
CA ALA A 188 8.82 12.97 -8.52
C ALA A 188 8.03 12.10 -7.52
N LEU A 189 7.39 12.68 -6.50
CA LEU A 189 6.57 11.88 -5.59
C LEU A 189 5.29 11.39 -6.28
N THR A 190 4.69 12.22 -7.13
CA THR A 190 3.47 11.86 -7.87
C THR A 190 3.69 10.63 -8.74
N GLU A 191 4.84 10.52 -9.41
CA GLU A 191 5.22 9.33 -10.19
C GLU A 191 5.31 8.08 -9.33
N VAL A 192 5.94 8.19 -8.15
CA VAL A 192 6.05 7.06 -7.20
C VAL A 192 4.67 6.63 -6.69
N ILE A 193 3.79 7.59 -6.37
CA ILE A 193 2.41 7.30 -5.96
C ILE A 193 1.61 6.67 -7.10
N ASN A 194 1.76 7.19 -8.32
CA ASN A 194 1.10 6.66 -9.51
C ASN A 194 1.53 5.22 -9.77
N GLU A 195 2.82 4.91 -9.61
CA GLU A 195 3.35 3.55 -9.73
C GLU A 195 2.64 2.58 -8.77
N ILE A 196 2.52 2.93 -7.50
CA ILE A 196 1.80 2.09 -6.50
C ILE A 196 0.31 1.98 -6.88
N SER A 197 -0.30 3.08 -7.32
CA SER A 197 -1.72 3.14 -7.67
C SER A 197 -2.05 2.34 -8.93
N LEU A 198 -1.13 2.24 -9.89
CA LEU A 198 -1.25 1.41 -11.10
C LEU A 198 -1.30 -0.09 -10.80
N HIS A 199 -0.93 -0.50 -9.59
CA HIS A 199 -1.09 -1.88 -9.10
C HIS A 199 -2.32 -2.05 -8.19
N SER A 200 -3.15 -1.00 -8.06
CA SER A 200 -4.28 -0.94 -7.13
C SER A 200 -3.87 -1.16 -5.66
N LEU A 201 -2.60 -0.93 -5.31
CA LEU A 201 -2.10 -1.04 -3.93
C LEU A 201 -2.40 0.23 -3.11
N LEU A 202 -2.71 1.33 -3.79
CA LEU A 202 -3.10 2.61 -3.23
C LEU A 202 -4.20 3.21 -4.11
N GLU A 203 -5.17 3.87 -3.50
CA GLU A 203 -6.30 4.47 -4.21
C GLU A 203 -6.46 5.93 -3.83
N TYR A 204 -6.85 6.77 -4.79
CA TYR A 204 -7.19 8.17 -4.51
C TYR A 204 -8.67 8.33 -4.15
N ASP A 205 -8.94 8.97 -3.03
CA ASP A 205 -10.28 9.36 -2.61
C ASP A 205 -10.58 10.79 -3.07
N HIS A 206 -11.35 10.92 -4.15
CA HIS A 206 -11.75 12.22 -4.68
C HIS A 206 -12.63 13.03 -3.71
N ASN A 207 -13.37 12.38 -2.82
CA ASN A 207 -14.23 13.07 -1.86
C ASN A 207 -13.41 13.65 -0.70
N LEU A 208 -12.40 12.90 -0.25
CA LEU A 208 -11.53 13.30 0.86
C LEU A 208 -10.25 14.02 0.42
N GLY A 209 -9.98 14.08 -0.88
CA GLY A 209 -8.76 14.69 -1.43
C GLY A 209 -7.47 14.02 -0.95
N SER A 210 -7.52 12.74 -0.61
CA SER A 210 -6.41 11.99 0.01
C SER A 210 -6.35 10.55 -0.49
N TYR A 211 -5.20 9.91 -0.31
CA TYR A 211 -5.02 8.51 -0.63
C TYR A 211 -5.51 7.62 0.52
N ARG A 212 -5.95 6.42 0.13
CA ARG A 212 -6.32 5.32 1.03
C ARG A 212 -5.65 4.04 0.58
N ILE A 213 -5.30 3.20 1.55
CA ILE A 213 -4.80 1.85 1.35
C ILE A 213 -5.81 0.88 1.95
N HIS A 214 -6.13 -0.19 1.22
CA HIS A 214 -7.02 -1.22 1.74
C HIS A 214 -6.38 -1.87 2.98
N VAL A 215 -7.13 -2.04 4.07
CA VAL A 215 -6.58 -2.51 5.38
C VAL A 215 -5.84 -3.84 5.29
N LEU A 216 -6.27 -4.74 4.41
CA LEU A 216 -5.57 -6.01 4.17
C LEU A 216 -4.24 -5.82 3.41
N VAL A 217 -4.21 -4.90 2.44
CA VAL A 217 -2.98 -4.53 1.71
C VAL A 217 -2.01 -3.84 2.67
N GLN A 218 -2.51 -2.97 3.55
CA GLN A 218 -1.71 -2.31 4.59
C GLN A 218 -1.07 -3.32 5.54
N GLY A 219 -1.88 -4.24 6.10
CA GLY A 219 -1.38 -5.28 6.99
C GLY A 219 -0.32 -6.14 6.32
N TRP A 220 -0.54 -6.49 5.05
CA TRP A 220 0.44 -7.20 4.23
C TRP A 220 1.71 -6.41 3.94
N ALA A 221 1.62 -5.12 3.59
CA ALA A 221 2.76 -4.27 3.27
C ALA A 221 3.77 -4.21 4.42
N CYS A 222 3.30 -4.22 5.67
CA CYS A 222 4.14 -4.27 6.86
C CYS A 222 4.95 -5.57 6.99
N THR A 223 4.50 -6.66 6.36
CA THR A 223 5.16 -7.99 6.42
C THR A 223 6.25 -8.18 5.38
N VAL A 224 6.26 -7.38 4.31
CA VAL A 224 7.23 -7.48 3.21
C VAL A 224 8.36 -6.46 3.31
N VAL A 225 8.41 -5.72 4.42
CA VAL A 225 9.51 -4.79 4.74
C VAL A 225 10.79 -5.60 4.96
N PRO A 226 11.89 -5.31 4.24
CA PRO A 226 13.13 -6.10 4.34
C PRO A 226 13.97 -5.77 5.58
N HIS A 227 13.60 -4.73 6.32
CA HIS A 227 14.27 -4.28 7.54
C HIS A 227 13.42 -4.63 8.78
N PRO A 228 14.02 -4.60 9.99
CA PRO A 228 13.28 -4.79 11.23
C PRO A 228 12.05 -3.87 11.32
N SER A 229 10.91 -4.43 11.77
CA SER A 229 9.64 -3.69 11.79
C SER A 229 9.70 -2.45 12.68
N ASN A 230 10.47 -2.49 13.77
CA ASN A 230 10.70 -1.33 14.63
C ASN A 230 11.40 -0.18 13.87
N LEU A 231 12.33 -0.47 12.95
CA LEU A 231 12.95 0.57 12.14
C LEU A 231 11.93 1.24 11.23
N ALA A 232 11.08 0.48 10.57
CA ALA A 232 10.08 1.02 9.65
C ALA A 232 9.01 1.86 10.37
N VAL A 233 8.53 1.41 11.53
CA VAL A 233 7.65 2.19 12.40
C VAL A 233 8.32 3.51 12.81
N GLN A 234 9.60 3.46 13.19
CA GLN A 234 10.34 4.66 13.61
C GLN A 234 10.61 5.62 12.44
N CYS A 235 10.84 5.10 11.22
CA CYS A 235 10.89 5.92 10.01
C CYS A 235 9.59 6.71 9.82
N THR A 236 8.43 6.05 9.91
CA THR A 236 7.12 6.73 9.81
C THR A 236 6.93 7.77 10.92
N ARG A 237 7.29 7.45 12.17
CA ARG A 237 7.21 8.40 13.30
C ARG A 237 8.07 9.64 13.10
N ILE A 238 9.31 9.47 12.68
CA ILE A 238 10.23 10.59 12.41
C ILE A 238 9.71 11.43 11.25
N MET A 239 9.26 10.80 10.16
CA MET A 239 8.67 11.52 9.02
C MET A 239 7.48 12.38 9.44
N LEU A 240 6.53 11.81 10.19
CA LEU A 240 5.38 12.55 10.72
C LEU A 240 5.81 13.68 11.67
N SER A 241 6.80 13.43 12.54
CA SER A 241 7.32 14.42 13.48
C SER A 241 7.99 15.60 12.77
N ILE A 242 8.66 15.36 11.65
CA ILE A 242 9.24 16.43 10.81
C ILE A 242 8.15 17.20 10.06
N ALA A 243 7.11 16.51 9.58
CA ALA A 243 6.03 17.12 8.82
C ALA A 243 5.16 18.05 9.67
N VAL A 244 5.02 17.76 10.97
CA VAL A 244 4.17 18.52 11.89
C VAL A 244 4.78 19.90 12.21
N PRO A 245 4.09 21.00 11.86
CA PRO A 245 4.56 22.34 12.16
C PRO A 245 4.29 22.74 13.62
N TYR A 246 5.09 23.65 14.16
CA TYR A 246 5.02 24.11 15.56
C TYR A 246 4.23 25.42 15.75
N ASP A 247 3.95 26.16 14.68
CA ASP A 247 3.21 27.42 14.71
C ASP A 247 1.70 27.22 14.92
N ASN A 248 1.05 28.25 15.41
CA ASN A 248 -0.38 28.23 15.77
C ASN A 248 -1.25 28.96 14.76
N ASP A 249 -0.77 29.17 13.53
CA ASP A 249 -1.63 29.64 12.46
C ASP A 249 -2.67 28.58 12.07
N MET A 250 -3.75 29.04 11.43
CA MET A 250 -4.88 28.20 11.03
C MET A 250 -4.47 27.01 10.14
N VAL A 251 -3.49 27.19 9.25
CA VAL A 251 -3.06 26.14 8.31
C VAL A 251 -2.35 25.04 9.07
N SER A 252 -1.47 25.42 10.00
CA SER A 252 -0.73 24.47 10.83
C SER A 252 -1.59 23.74 11.86
N VAL A 253 -2.59 24.41 12.44
CA VAL A 253 -3.58 23.75 13.29
C VAL A 253 -4.38 22.71 12.49
N SER A 254 -4.87 23.08 11.30
CA SER A 254 -5.61 22.18 10.42
C SER A 254 -4.77 20.97 10.00
N PHE A 255 -3.50 21.18 9.66
CA PHE A 255 -2.58 20.09 9.34
C PHE A 255 -2.33 19.16 10.53
N ARG A 256 -2.14 19.69 11.74
CA ARG A 256 -1.99 18.85 12.95
C ARG A 256 -3.22 17.97 13.19
N GLN A 257 -4.41 18.49 12.95
CA GLN A 257 -5.65 17.72 13.06
C GLN A 257 -5.72 16.60 12.00
N SER A 258 -5.31 16.89 10.75
CA SER A 258 -5.38 15.89 9.68
C SER A 258 -4.41 14.72 9.89
N VAL A 259 -3.26 14.95 10.53
CA VAL A 259 -2.27 13.88 10.78
C VAL A 259 -2.48 13.10 12.07
N GLY A 260 -3.43 13.52 12.94
CA GLY A 260 -3.67 12.90 14.24
C GLY A 260 -3.88 11.38 14.16
N LEU A 261 -4.71 10.93 13.23
CA LEU A 261 -4.96 9.49 13.02
C LEU A 261 -3.70 8.72 12.60
N HIS A 262 -2.82 9.33 11.81
CA HIS A 262 -1.57 8.71 11.41
C HIS A 262 -0.60 8.60 12.60
N VAL A 263 -0.56 9.61 13.48
CA VAL A 263 0.23 9.58 14.71
C VAL A 263 -0.28 8.49 15.66
N ASP A 264 -1.59 8.40 15.88
CA ASP A 264 -2.20 7.39 16.74
C ASP A 264 -1.88 5.98 16.24
N LYS A 265 -2.03 5.74 14.93
CA LYS A 265 -1.68 4.47 14.29
C LYS A 265 -0.19 4.16 14.48
N ALA A 266 0.71 5.07 14.13
CA ALA A 266 2.15 4.85 14.27
C ALA A 266 2.58 4.66 15.73
N HIS A 267 1.89 5.26 16.70
CA HIS A 267 2.15 5.09 18.13
C HIS A 267 1.68 3.73 18.66
N SER A 268 0.54 3.23 18.16
CA SER A 268 -0.01 1.93 18.55
C SER A 268 0.86 0.73 18.14
N GLU A 269 1.76 0.91 17.18
CA GLU A 269 2.65 -0.14 16.70
C GLU A 269 3.83 -0.35 17.69
N PRO A 270 4.13 -1.60 18.08
CA PRO A 270 5.16 -1.88 19.07
C PRO A 270 6.55 -1.45 18.57
N ALA A 271 7.25 -0.63 19.38
CA ALA A 271 8.59 -0.14 19.09
C ALA A 271 9.68 -1.22 19.29
N GLU A 272 9.36 -2.33 19.94
CA GLU A 272 10.27 -3.43 20.25
C GLU A 272 9.56 -4.77 20.07
N LYS A 273 10.19 -5.71 19.37
CA LYS A 273 10.09 -7.11 19.78
C LYS A 273 11.22 -7.31 20.78
N ALA A 274 10.88 -7.42 22.05
CA ALA A 274 11.79 -7.98 23.03
C ALA A 274 12.23 -9.36 22.52
N VAL A 275 13.54 -9.52 22.32
CA VAL A 275 14.21 -10.82 22.37
C VAL A 275 15.15 -10.74 23.56
#